data_AF-A0A344LFB5-F1
#
_entry.id   AF-A0A344LFB5-F1
#
_cell.length_a   1.000
_cell.length_b   1.000
_cell.length_c   1.000
_cell.angle_alpha   90.00
_cell.angle_beta   90.00
_cell.angle_gamma   90.00
#
_symmetry.space_group_name_H-M   'P 1'
#
loop_
_entity.id
_entity.type
_entity.pdbx_description
1 polymer ?
#
loop_
_entity_poly.entity_id
_entity_poly.type
_entity_poly.pdbx_seq_one_letter_code
_entity_poly.pdbx_strand_id
1 'polypeptide(L)'
;MAIVGLFALTWVGDANFADLNDALNSSPDLKGDEQWLKLYLRQGAIIALALSAVPPVLWTLGSLRDRKSIKRRGGLMKKSLSAGNTTPTRNLITGIAGAALLYHVVSLLLFTDGGKHLDQLGAGPWLLVVGTALSVVGAAIGPRVPGRR
;
A
#
# COMPACT_ATOMS: atom_id res chain seq x y z
N MET A 1 -6.43 -8.96 3.26
CA MET A 1 -7.31 -7.99 3.97
C MET A 1 -7.43 -6.68 3.21
N ALA A 2 -6.34 -5.97 2.90
CA ALA A 2 -6.44 -4.68 2.18
C ALA A 2 -7.20 -4.73 0.83
N ILE A 3 -6.99 -5.79 0.02
CA ILE A 3 -7.76 -6.04 -1.23
C ILE A 3 -9.26 -6.24 -0.97
N VAL A 4 -9.61 -6.93 0.12
CA VAL A 4 -11.01 -7.15 0.52
C VAL A 4 -11.64 -5.82 0.92
N GLY A 5 -10.90 -4.97 1.64
CA GLY A 5 -11.36 -3.63 2.00
C GLY A 5 -11.58 -2.73 0.80
N LEU A 6 -10.71 -2.84 -0.21
CA LEU A 6 -10.84 -2.05 -1.44
C LEU A 6 -12.06 -2.49 -2.26
N PHE A 7 -12.25 -3.79 -2.51
CA PHE A 7 -13.20 -4.24 -3.53
C PHE A 7 -14.49 -4.89 -3.02
N ALA A 8 -14.49 -5.44 -1.80
CA ALA A 8 -15.58 -6.30 -1.33
C ALA A 8 -16.44 -5.67 -0.22
N LEU A 9 -16.00 -4.54 0.33
CA LEU A 9 -16.68 -3.86 1.43
C LEU A 9 -17.20 -2.49 0.99
N THR A 10 -18.23 -2.02 1.68
CA THR A 10 -18.77 -0.68 1.48
C THR A 10 -17.79 0.38 1.95
N TRP A 11 -17.77 1.49 1.20
CA TRP A 11 -16.90 2.63 1.43
C TRP A 11 -17.66 3.80 2.04
N VAL A 12 -18.86 4.11 1.56
CA VAL A 12 -19.76 5.13 2.12
C VAL A 12 -21.19 4.65 1.94
N GLY A 13 -21.97 4.59 3.03
CA GLY A 13 -23.30 3.98 3.00
C GLY A 13 -23.26 2.58 2.38
N ASP A 14 -24.06 2.36 1.34
CA ASP A 14 -24.11 1.11 0.57
C ASP A 14 -23.16 1.08 -0.65
N ALA A 15 -22.50 2.21 -0.97
CA ALA A 15 -21.62 2.31 -2.13
C ALA A 15 -20.29 1.59 -1.90
N ASN A 16 -19.87 0.79 -2.85
CA ASN A 16 -18.54 0.18 -2.88
C ASN A 16 -17.54 1.08 -3.65
N PHE A 17 -16.27 0.68 -3.69
CA PHE A 17 -15.21 1.44 -4.37
C PHE A 17 -15.46 1.64 -5.87
N ALA A 18 -16.02 0.65 -6.56
CA ALA A 18 -16.30 0.75 -7.99
C ALA A 18 -17.39 1.80 -8.25
N ASP A 19 -18.45 1.80 -7.45
CA ASP A 19 -19.53 2.80 -7.56
C ASP A 19 -19.00 4.23 -7.37
N LEU A 20 -18.11 4.43 -6.38
CA LEU A 20 -17.46 5.72 -6.13
C LEU A 20 -16.54 6.13 -7.28
N ASN A 21 -15.77 5.19 -7.82
CA ASN A 21 -14.90 5.45 -8.96
C ASN A 21 -15.70 5.86 -10.20
N ASP A 22 -16.80 5.17 -10.48
CA ASP A 22 -17.63 5.47 -11.64
C ASP A 22 -18.30 6.85 -11.49
N ALA A 23 -18.84 7.15 -10.31
CA ALA A 23 -19.41 8.46 -10.01
C ALA A 23 -18.43 9.63 -10.22
N LEU A 24 -17.19 9.51 -9.73
CA LEU A 24 -16.19 10.57 -9.89
C LEU A 24 -15.64 10.70 -11.33
N ASN A 25 -15.64 9.61 -12.10
CA ASN A 25 -15.20 9.65 -13.49
C ASN A 25 -16.24 10.30 -14.41
N SER A 26 -17.53 10.22 -14.07
CA SER A 26 -18.62 10.87 -14.80
C SER A 26 -18.75 12.38 -14.57
N SER A 27 -18.09 12.93 -13.53
CA SER A 27 -18.13 14.38 -13.25
C SER A 27 -17.11 15.17 -14.10
N PRO A 28 -17.57 16.15 -14.91
CA PRO A 28 -16.71 16.85 -15.88
C PRO A 28 -15.89 18.04 -15.31
N ASP A 29 -16.16 18.55 -14.10
CA ASP A 29 -15.50 19.75 -13.57
C ASP A 29 -15.06 19.62 -12.10
N LEU A 30 -14.04 18.79 -11.82
CA LEU A 30 -13.48 18.65 -10.46
C LEU A 30 -12.25 19.56 -10.30
N LYS A 31 -12.18 20.31 -9.19
CA LYS A 31 -11.06 21.22 -8.87
C LYS A 31 -10.52 20.94 -7.46
N GLY A 32 -9.23 21.22 -7.24
CA GLY A 32 -8.61 21.08 -5.92
C GLY A 32 -8.60 19.64 -5.41
N ASP A 33 -9.05 19.44 -4.17
CA ASP A 33 -9.04 18.14 -3.48
C ASP A 33 -9.85 17.05 -4.21
N GLU A 34 -10.90 17.44 -4.93
CA GLU A 34 -11.71 16.52 -5.73
C GLU A 34 -10.93 15.91 -6.91
N GLN A 35 -9.99 16.67 -7.48
CA GLN A 35 -9.13 16.17 -8.55
C GLN A 35 -8.12 15.15 -8.02
N TRP A 36 -7.60 15.38 -6.80
CA TRP A 36 -6.77 14.40 -6.10
C TRP A 36 -7.54 13.12 -5.82
N LEU A 37 -8.77 13.24 -5.32
CA LEU A 37 -9.65 12.11 -5.07
C LEU A 37 -9.96 11.32 -6.34
N LYS A 38 -10.17 12.02 -7.48
CA LYS A 38 -10.35 11.37 -8.80
C LYS A 38 -9.14 10.52 -9.15
N LEU A 39 -7.93 11.05 -8.99
CA LEU A 39 -6.70 10.30 -9.26
C LEU A 39 -6.55 9.09 -8.33
N TYR A 40 -6.87 9.28 -7.05
CA TYR A 40 -6.84 8.24 -6.03
C TYR A 40 -7.80 7.08 -6.37
N LEU A 41 -9.08 7.37 -6.59
CA LEU A 41 -10.09 6.35 -6.88
C LEU A 41 -9.88 5.68 -8.24
N ARG A 42 -9.41 6.42 -9.25
CA ARG A 42 -9.19 5.87 -10.60
C ARG A 42 -8.09 4.82 -10.63
N GLN A 43 -6.93 5.13 -10.06
CA GLN A 43 -5.75 4.27 -10.17
C GLN A 43 -4.86 4.31 -8.93
N GLY A 44 -4.80 5.45 -8.23
CA GLY A 44 -3.88 5.66 -7.12
C GLY A 44 -4.03 4.63 -5.99
N ALA A 45 -5.27 4.33 -5.59
CA ALA A 45 -5.56 3.37 -4.52
C ALA A 45 -5.08 1.96 -4.89
N ILE A 46 -5.27 1.55 -6.14
CA ILE A 46 -4.83 0.23 -6.64
C ILE A 46 -3.31 0.16 -6.69
N ILE A 47 -2.64 1.21 -7.17
CA ILE A 47 -1.17 1.27 -7.25
C ILE A 47 -0.57 1.26 -5.84
N ALA A 48 -1.09 2.08 -4.93
CA ALA A 48 -0.63 2.12 -3.54
C ALA A 48 -0.88 0.79 -2.82
N LEU A 49 -1.99 0.11 -3.09
CA LEU A 49 -2.26 -1.23 -2.60
C LEU A 49 -1.24 -2.24 -3.13
N ALA A 50 -0.92 -2.20 -4.42
CA ALA A 50 0.09 -3.07 -5.01
C ALA A 50 1.49 -2.82 -4.41
N LEU A 51 1.87 -1.55 -4.24
CA LEU A 51 3.16 -1.14 -3.66
C LEU A 51 3.29 -1.47 -2.18
N SER A 52 2.19 -1.42 -1.42
CA SER A 52 2.17 -1.84 -0.02
C SER A 52 2.12 -3.34 0.15
N ALA A 53 1.66 -4.13 -0.83
CA ALA A 53 1.54 -5.58 -0.69
C ALA A 53 2.71 -6.35 -1.34
N VAL A 54 3.00 -6.09 -2.62
CA VAL A 54 3.88 -6.95 -3.43
C VAL A 54 5.33 -6.96 -2.90
N PRO A 55 6.00 -5.81 -2.70
CA PRO A 55 7.36 -5.81 -2.19
C PRO A 55 7.48 -6.41 -0.77
N PRO A 56 6.61 -6.07 0.21
CA PRO A 56 6.65 -6.72 1.52
C PRO A 56 6.39 -8.22 1.47
N VAL A 57 5.45 -8.71 0.67
CA VAL A 57 5.17 -10.16 0.54
C VAL A 57 6.38 -10.91 -0.02
N LEU A 58 6.99 -10.40 -1.09
CA LEU A 58 8.20 -11.01 -1.65
C LEU A 58 9.35 -11.03 -0.64
N TRP A 59 9.43 -9.99 0.19
CA TRP A 59 10.43 -9.87 1.23
C TRP A 59 10.21 -10.85 2.38
N THR A 60 9.00 -10.91 2.94
CA THR A 60 8.64 -11.77 4.08
C THR A 60 8.64 -13.24 3.72
N LEU A 61 8.22 -13.60 2.50
CA LEU A 61 8.27 -14.98 1.99
C LEU A 61 9.70 -15.46 1.68
N GLY A 62 10.71 -14.60 1.87
CA GLY A 62 12.11 -14.99 1.71
C GLY A 62 12.52 -15.23 0.25
N SER A 63 11.79 -14.65 -0.71
CA SER A 63 12.13 -14.78 -2.14
C SER A 63 13.53 -14.23 -2.47
N LEU A 64 14.12 -13.44 -1.57
CA LEU A 64 15.47 -12.87 -1.66
C LEU A 64 16.48 -13.49 -0.67
N ARG A 65 16.24 -14.71 -0.16
CA ARG A 65 17.17 -15.41 0.75
C ARG A 65 18.34 -16.09 0.03
N ASP A 66 18.13 -16.66 -1.14
CA ASP A 66 19.13 -17.46 -1.84
C ASP A 66 20.01 -16.62 -2.77
N ARG A 67 21.31 -16.95 -2.86
CA ARG A 67 22.22 -16.31 -3.83
C ARG A 67 21.68 -16.33 -5.26
N LYS A 68 21.03 -17.42 -5.67
CA LYS A 68 20.44 -17.58 -7.01
C LYS A 68 19.26 -16.63 -7.21
N SER A 69 18.41 -16.46 -6.19
CA SER A 69 17.26 -15.56 -6.26
C SER A 69 17.69 -14.09 -6.17
N ILE A 70 18.65 -13.75 -5.30
CA ILE A 70 19.27 -12.41 -5.23
C ILE A 70 19.92 -12.05 -6.57
N LYS A 71 20.60 -12.99 -7.25
CA LYS A 71 21.18 -12.74 -8.57
C LYS A 71 20.14 -12.38 -9.63
N ARG A 72 18.95 -13.02 -9.59
CA ARG A 72 17.85 -12.82 -10.56
C ARG A 72 16.91 -11.67 -10.22
N ARG A 73 16.65 -11.42 -8.93
CA ARG A 73 15.56 -10.55 -8.44
C ARG A 73 16.02 -9.46 -7.46
N GLY A 74 17.30 -9.42 -7.10
CA GLY A 74 17.83 -8.47 -6.11
C GLY A 74 17.84 -7.01 -6.57
N GLY A 75 17.72 -6.73 -7.86
CA GLY A 75 17.64 -5.38 -8.43
C GLY A 75 18.73 -4.44 -7.88
N LEU A 76 18.31 -3.24 -7.45
CA LEU A 76 19.16 -2.21 -6.84
C LEU A 76 19.86 -2.68 -5.54
N MET A 77 19.27 -3.64 -4.83
CA MET A 77 19.75 -4.12 -3.53
C MET A 77 20.66 -5.35 -3.62
N LYS A 78 20.93 -5.83 -4.84
CA LYS A 78 21.70 -7.07 -5.11
C LYS A 78 23.06 -7.10 -4.42
N LYS A 79 23.80 -5.97 -4.41
CA LYS A 79 25.12 -5.87 -3.77
C LYS A 79 25.02 -6.07 -2.26
N SER A 80 24.13 -5.34 -1.59
CA SER A 80 23.91 -5.44 -0.13
C SER A 80 23.43 -6.84 0.28
N LEU A 81 22.44 -7.38 -0.43
CA LEU A 81 21.89 -8.71 -0.16
C LEU A 81 22.94 -9.82 -0.35
N SER A 82 23.79 -9.71 -1.38
CA SER A 82 24.86 -10.69 -1.61
C SER A 82 25.95 -10.70 -0.52
N ALA A 83 26.12 -9.55 0.15
CA ALA A 83 26.99 -9.37 1.31
C ALA A 83 26.32 -9.80 2.63
N GLY A 84 25.06 -10.23 2.61
CA GLY A 84 24.28 -10.60 3.80
C GLY A 84 23.71 -9.41 4.58
N ASN A 85 23.90 -8.18 4.10
CA ASN A 85 23.32 -6.99 4.71
C ASN A 85 21.90 -6.76 4.19
N THR A 86 20.91 -7.03 5.04
CA THR A 86 19.48 -6.90 4.72
C THR A 86 18.89 -5.54 5.09
N THR A 87 19.61 -4.71 5.85
CA THR A 87 19.11 -3.43 6.37
C THR A 87 18.69 -2.45 5.28
N PRO A 88 19.47 -2.22 4.20
CA PRO A 88 19.06 -1.29 3.14
C PRO A 88 17.77 -1.74 2.43
N THR A 89 17.64 -3.05 2.19
CA THR A 89 16.43 -3.62 1.56
C THR A 89 15.22 -3.48 2.46
N ARG A 90 15.37 -3.78 3.76
CA ARG A 90 14.33 -3.56 4.77
C ARG A 90 13.86 -2.11 4.78
N ASN A 91 14.80 -1.16 4.86
CA ASN A 91 14.47 0.26 4.93
C ASN A 91 13.74 0.74 3.66
N LEU A 92 14.20 0.32 2.48
CA LEU A 92 13.54 0.68 1.22
C LEU A 92 12.12 0.13 1.14
N ILE A 93 11.91 -1.16 1.42
CA ILE A 93 10.60 -1.80 1.33
C ILE A 93 9.64 -1.22 2.37
N THR A 94 10.14 -0.96 3.58
CA THR A 94 9.39 -0.28 4.64
C THR A 94 9.00 1.14 4.22
N GLY A 95 9.93 1.89 3.61
CA GLY A 95 9.67 3.22 3.10
C GLY A 95 8.60 3.26 2.01
N ILE A 96 8.66 2.33 1.04
CA ILE A 96 7.66 2.21 -0.02
C ILE A 96 6.28 1.88 0.57
N ALA A 97 6.20 0.88 1.45
CA ALA A 97 4.95 0.50 2.10
C ALA A 97 4.41 1.63 2.98
N GLY A 98 5.28 2.35 3.69
CA GLY A 98 4.93 3.50 4.53
C GLY A 98 4.39 4.67 3.72
N ALA A 99 5.03 4.98 2.58
CA ALA A 99 4.54 6.01 1.67
C ALA A 99 3.16 5.65 1.10
N ALA A 100 2.93 4.38 0.74
CA ALA A 100 1.63 3.91 0.30
C ALA A 100 0.56 4.00 1.40
N LEU A 101 0.90 3.65 2.65
CA LEU A 101 0.01 3.82 3.80
C LEU A 101 -0.37 5.31 3.99
N LEU A 102 0.61 6.21 3.97
CA LEU A 102 0.37 7.65 4.08
C LEU A 102 -0.52 8.15 2.94
N TYR A 103 -0.29 7.67 1.72
CA TYR A 103 -1.11 8.02 0.57
C TYR A 103 -2.58 7.60 0.74
N HIS A 104 -2.85 6.43 1.32
CA HIS A 104 -4.21 6.01 1.68
C HIS A 104 -4.82 6.90 2.77
N VAL A 105 -4.08 7.15 3.85
CA VAL A 105 -4.57 7.96 4.98
C VAL A 105 -4.88 9.39 4.55
N VAL A 106 -3.96 10.06 3.84
CA VAL A 106 -4.16 11.43 3.34
C VAL A 106 -5.36 11.49 2.41
N SER A 107 -5.48 10.55 1.48
CA SER A 107 -6.62 10.52 0.56
C SER A 107 -7.96 10.32 1.27
N LEU A 108 -8.00 9.53 2.36
CA LEU A 108 -9.22 9.38 3.18
C LEU A 108 -9.54 10.63 4.01
N LEU A 109 -8.53 11.32 4.52
CA LEU A 109 -8.74 12.60 5.21
C LEU A 109 -9.30 13.64 4.23
N LEU A 110 -8.75 13.75 3.02
CA LEU A 110 -9.26 14.64 1.99
C LEU A 110 -10.68 14.25 1.54
N PHE A 111 -10.96 12.96 1.42
CA PHE A 111 -12.30 12.44 1.10
C PHE A 111 -13.35 12.77 2.16
N THR A 112 -12.94 13.06 3.40
CA THR A 112 -13.83 13.31 4.54
C THR A 112 -13.69 14.73 5.09
N ASP A 113 -13.39 15.70 4.22
CA ASP A 113 -13.21 17.13 4.55
C ASP A 113 -12.22 17.37 5.70
N GLY A 114 -11.05 16.75 5.59
CA GLY A 114 -10.00 16.82 6.61
C GLY A 114 -10.25 15.94 7.82
N GLY A 115 -11.13 14.94 7.70
CA GLY A 115 -11.44 13.99 8.77
C GLY A 115 -12.73 14.28 9.55
N LYS A 116 -13.51 15.29 9.14
CA LYS A 116 -14.77 15.67 9.80
C LYS A 116 -15.88 14.63 9.61
N HIS A 117 -15.80 13.84 8.55
CA HIS A 117 -16.81 12.85 8.15
C HIS A 117 -16.26 11.42 8.16
N LEU A 118 -15.27 11.12 9.01
CA LEU A 118 -14.71 9.77 9.13
C LEU A 118 -15.72 8.73 9.63
N ASP A 119 -16.73 9.17 10.38
CA ASP A 119 -17.85 8.38 10.88
C ASP A 119 -18.77 7.87 9.76
N GLN A 120 -18.73 8.51 8.59
CA GLN A 120 -19.52 8.12 7.41
C GLN A 120 -18.83 7.04 6.57
N LEU A 121 -17.57 6.72 6.87
CA LEU A 121 -16.83 5.67 6.18
C LEU A 121 -17.31 4.28 6.61
N GLY A 122 -17.60 3.46 5.61
CA GLY A 122 -17.83 2.03 5.79
C GLY A 122 -16.55 1.27 6.18
N ALA A 123 -16.67 -0.05 6.34
CA ALA A 123 -15.57 -0.90 6.77
C ALA A 123 -14.42 -1.01 5.74
N GLY A 124 -14.70 -0.76 4.45
CA GLY A 124 -13.72 -0.93 3.37
C GLY A 124 -12.44 -0.09 3.52
N PRO A 125 -12.55 1.25 3.61
CA PRO A 125 -11.44 2.16 3.86
C PRO A 125 -10.58 1.77 5.08
N TRP A 126 -11.22 1.40 6.18
CA TRP A 126 -10.52 1.02 7.40
C TRP A 126 -9.75 -0.28 7.23
N LEU A 127 -10.35 -1.28 6.58
CA LEU A 127 -9.67 -2.55 6.31
C LEU A 127 -8.51 -2.39 5.32
N LEU A 128 -8.61 -1.45 4.37
CA LEU A 128 -7.53 -1.04 3.48
C LEU A 128 -6.35 -0.45 4.28
N VAL A 129 -6.61 0.53 5.15
CA VAL A 129 -5.58 1.18 5.97
C VAL A 129 -4.93 0.19 6.94
N VAL A 130 -5.73 -0.62 7.66
CA VAL A 130 -5.20 -1.63 8.58
C VAL A 130 -4.38 -2.67 7.84
N GLY A 131 -4.86 -3.15 6.69
CA GLY A 131 -4.13 -4.13 5.89
C GLY A 131 -2.80 -3.58 5.36
N THR A 132 -2.76 -2.32 4.94
CA THR A 132 -1.51 -1.68 4.49
C THR A 132 -0.56 -1.38 5.65
N ALA A 133 -1.07 -0.98 6.82
CA ALA A 133 -0.26 -0.83 8.04
C ALA A 133 0.41 -2.14 8.46
N LEU A 134 -0.30 -3.27 8.39
CA LEU A 134 0.28 -4.59 8.65
C LEU A 134 1.40 -4.93 7.66
N SER A 135 1.27 -4.54 6.39
CA SER A 135 2.35 -4.71 5.42
C SER A 135 3.60 -3.89 5.75
N VAL A 136 3.44 -2.67 6.28
CA VAL A 136 4.56 -1.84 6.77
C VAL A 136 5.28 -2.55 7.92
N VAL A 137 4.52 -3.08 8.88
CA VAL A 137 5.09 -3.84 10.00
C VAL A 137 5.82 -5.09 9.51
N GLY A 138 5.22 -5.84 8.58
CA GLY A 138 5.85 -7.02 7.97
C GLY A 138 7.14 -6.68 7.22
N ALA A 139 7.17 -5.56 6.50
CA ALA A 139 8.35 -5.05 5.82
C ALA A 139 9.47 -4.68 6.81
N ALA A 140 9.12 -3.97 7.88
CA ALA A 140 10.04 -3.49 8.90
C ALA A 140 10.66 -4.63 9.71
N ILE A 141 9.89 -5.68 10.01
CA ILE A 141 10.42 -6.86 10.69
C ILE A 141 11.32 -7.65 9.73
N GLY A 142 10.78 -8.03 8.56
CA GLY A 142 11.50 -8.77 7.53
C GLY A 142 12.08 -10.12 7.97
N PRO A 143 12.62 -10.93 7.03
CA PRO A 143 13.32 -12.16 7.38
C PRO A 143 14.63 -11.85 8.11
N ARG A 144 14.85 -12.49 9.27
CA ARG A 144 16.18 -12.56 9.88
C ARG A 144 17.02 -13.52 9.04
N VAL A 145 18.06 -13.00 8.38
CA VAL A 145 19.06 -13.83 7.70
C VAL A 145 20.17 -14.10 8.71
N PRO A 146 20.49 -15.37 9.02
CA PRO A 146 21.64 -15.68 9.87
C PRO A 146 22.89 -15.07 9.26
N GLY A 147 23.63 -14.28 10.04
CA GLY A 147 24.94 -13.81 9.63
C GLY A 147 25.81 -15.01 9.27
N ARG A 148 26.61 -14.90 8.19
CA ARG A 148 27.59 -15.93 7.86
C ARG A 148 28.50 -16.13 9.08
N ARG A 149 28.49 -17.34 9.64
CA ARG A 149 29.67 -17.89 10.30
C ARG A 149 30.56 -18.51 9.23
#